data_AF-A0AAU9PUD7-F1
#
_entry.id   AF-A0AAU9PUD7-F1
#
_cell.length_a   1.000
_cell.length_b   1.000
_cell.length_c   1.000
_cell.angle_alpha   90.00
_cell.angle_beta   90.00
_cell.angle_gamma   90.00
#
_symmetry.space_group_name_H-M   'P 1'
#
loop_
_entity.id
_entity.type
_entity.pdbx_description
1 polymer ?
#
loop_
_entity_poly.entity_id
_entity_poly.type
_entity_poly.pdbx_seq_one_letter_code
_entity_poly.pdbx_strand_id
1 'polypeptide(L)'
;MQRVKDQQLSTSTKPASIVIAHQNFISPLQDWIRFYCKLLDPTSLTHIFPVTKFLGLLATGTTANAKTLVQQARNEAVDFRYKYGYEMPVYVLARWIADKSQVYTQHAYMRPLGVVAMVLGIDDDNGPKLFKCDPAGHFFGH
;
A
#
# COMPACT_ATOMS: atom_id res chain seq x y z
N MET A 1 15.23 2.61 15.72
CA MET A 1 14.87 1.24 16.14
C MET A 1 13.55 1.20 16.91
N GLN A 2 13.41 1.81 18.10
CA GLN A 2 12.16 1.73 18.89
C GLN A 2 10.93 2.33 18.17
N ARG A 3 11.07 3.52 17.56
CA ARG A 3 10.00 4.19 16.80
C ARG A 3 9.42 3.36 15.65
N VAL A 4 10.25 2.54 15.01
CA VAL A 4 9.79 1.64 13.93
C VAL A 4 8.93 0.53 14.54
N LYS A 5 9.35 -0.07 15.65
CA LYS A 5 8.60 -1.12 16.35
C LYS A 5 7.23 -0.61 16.82
N ASP A 6 7.17 0.60 17.37
CA ASP A 6 5.91 1.21 17.81
C ASP A 6 4.96 1.43 16.63
N GLN A 7 5.52 1.82 15.48
CA GLN A 7 4.75 2.01 14.26
C GLN A 7 4.24 0.67 13.69
N GLN A 8 5.07 -0.38 13.67
CA GLN A 8 4.66 -1.73 13.26
C GLN A 8 3.53 -2.27 14.15
N LEU A 9 3.64 -2.03 15.46
CA LEU A 9 2.60 -2.41 16.42
C LEU A 9 1.30 -1.67 16.12
N SER A 10 1.38 -0.36 15.83
CA SER A 10 0.22 0.46 15.46
C SER A 10 -0.47 0.02 14.15
N THR A 11 0.28 -0.56 13.21
CA THR A 11 -0.27 -1.11 11.97
C THR A 11 -0.85 -2.51 12.18
N SER A 12 -0.31 -3.28 13.12
CA SER A 12 -0.80 -4.63 13.46
C SER A 12 -2.11 -4.64 14.24
N THR A 13 -2.42 -3.56 14.98
CA THR A 13 -3.66 -3.44 15.76
C THR A 13 -4.86 -3.00 14.92
N LYS A 14 -4.64 -2.56 13.68
CA LYS A 14 -5.70 -2.23 12.73
C LYS A 14 -6.21 -3.52 12.07
N PRO A 15 -7.53 -3.65 11.80
CA PRO A 15 -8.06 -4.86 11.19
C PRO A 15 -7.29 -5.17 9.92
N ALA A 16 -6.60 -6.32 9.92
CA ALA A 16 -5.75 -6.74 8.83
C ALA A 16 -6.61 -6.82 7.56
N SER A 17 -6.36 -5.91 6.61
CA SER A 17 -6.93 -6.00 5.27
C SER A 17 -6.20 -7.13 4.52
N ILE A 18 -6.39 -8.38 4.96
CA ILE A 18 -6.08 -9.56 4.17
C ILE A 18 -7.17 -9.62 3.09
N VAL A 19 -6.88 -8.99 1.96
CA VAL A 19 -7.67 -9.17 0.73
C VAL A 19 -6.92 -10.21 -0.09
N ILE A 20 -7.09 -11.48 0.28
CA ILE A 20 -6.87 -12.56 -0.66
C ILE A 20 -8.11 -12.58 -1.54
N ALA A 21 -7.92 -12.32 -2.83
CA ALA A 21 -8.96 -12.39 -3.84
C ALA A 21 -9.53 -13.81 -3.90
N HIS A 22 -10.58 -14.05 -3.14
CA HIS A 22 -11.53 -15.12 -3.39
C HIS A 22 -12.92 -14.54 -3.15
N GLN A 23 -13.79 -14.61 -4.17
CA GLN A 23 -15.07 -13.93 -4.32
C GLN A 23 -16.08 -14.13 -3.15
N ASN A 24 -15.74 -14.92 -2.13
CA ASN A 24 -16.66 -15.43 -1.11
C ASN A 24 -16.35 -14.99 0.34
N PHE A 25 -15.34 -14.13 0.57
CA PHE A 25 -14.94 -13.71 1.94
C PHE A 25 -15.11 -12.21 2.23
N ILE A 26 -15.63 -11.43 1.28
CA ILE A 26 -15.77 -9.97 1.39
C ILE A 26 -17.00 -9.57 2.25
N SER A 27 -17.98 -10.46 2.43
CA SER A 27 -19.22 -10.16 3.14
C SER A 27 -19.06 -9.84 4.64
N PRO A 28 -18.25 -10.55 5.46
CA PRO A 28 -18.25 -10.33 6.91
C PRO A 28 -17.58 -9.01 7.33
N LEU A 29 -16.60 -8.54 6.54
CA LEU A 29 -15.89 -7.27 6.78
C LEU A 29 -16.75 -6.05 6.42
N GLN A 30 -17.56 -6.15 5.37
CA GLN A 30 -18.52 -5.10 5.00
C GLN A 30 -19.62 -4.93 6.06
N ASP A 31 -20.04 -6.03 6.69
CA ASP A 31 -21.05 -6.00 7.76
C ASP A 31 -20.52 -5.32 9.04
N TRP A 32 -19.24 -5.47 9.36
CA TRP A 32 -18.61 -4.81 10.52
C TRP A 32 -18.45 -3.29 10.32
N ILE A 33 -18.12 -2.85 9.10
CA ILE A 33 -18.05 -1.42 8.74
C ILE A 33 -19.45 -0.78 8.78
N ARG A 34 -20.48 -1.50 8.32
CA ARG A 34 -21.89 -1.07 8.44
C ARG A 34 -22.32 -0.82 9.90
N PHE A 35 -21.74 -1.55 10.85
CA PHE A 35 -22.06 -1.42 12.27
C PHE A 35 -21.56 -0.10 12.88
N TYR A 36 -20.43 0.44 12.38
CA TYR A 36 -19.81 1.65 12.95
C TYR A 36 -20.48 2.95 12.50
N CYS A 37 -21.09 2.99 11.31
CA CYS A 37 -21.84 4.17 10.89
C CYS A 37 -22.79 3.89 9.72
N LYS A 38 -24.11 3.99 9.96
CA LYS A 38 -25.14 3.88 8.92
C LYS A 38 -25.09 4.99 7.87
N LEU A 39 -24.31 6.05 8.09
CA LEU A 39 -24.17 7.21 7.20
C LEU A 39 -22.90 7.17 6.34
N LEU A 40 -21.99 6.23 6.59
CA LEU A 40 -20.77 6.11 5.79
C LEU A 40 -21.08 5.28 4.54
N ASP A 41 -20.74 5.85 3.38
CA ASP A 41 -20.74 5.09 2.14
C ASP A 41 -19.59 4.07 2.20
N PRO A 42 -19.87 2.76 2.18
CA PRO A 42 -18.86 1.71 2.29
C PRO A 42 -17.87 1.73 1.12
N THR A 43 -18.24 2.29 -0.04
CA THR A 43 -17.32 2.43 -1.17
C THR A 43 -16.20 3.43 -0.89
N SER A 44 -16.42 4.39 0.01
CA SER A 44 -15.42 5.40 0.40
C SER A 44 -14.32 4.85 1.33
N LEU A 45 -14.53 3.65 1.90
CA LEU A 45 -13.64 3.00 2.87
C LEU A 45 -12.83 1.85 2.23
N THR A 46 -12.30 2.08 1.03
CA THR A 46 -11.40 1.11 0.38
C THR A 46 -9.95 1.34 0.80
N HIS A 47 -9.23 0.24 1.07
CA HIS A 47 -7.79 0.24 1.30
C HIS A 47 -6.99 -0.11 0.03
N ILE A 48 -7.68 -0.46 -1.06
CA ILE A 48 -7.11 -0.80 -2.36
C ILE A 48 -7.28 0.42 -3.27
N PHE A 49 -6.18 0.86 -3.86
CA PHE A 49 -6.13 2.02 -4.72
C PHE A 49 -5.53 1.64 -6.07
N PRO A 50 -6.21 1.94 -7.19
CA PRO A 50 -5.58 1.82 -8.50
C PRO A 50 -4.52 2.92 -8.66
N VAL A 51 -3.29 2.51 -8.99
CA VAL A 51 -2.18 3.44 -9.28
C VAL A 51 -2.15 3.70 -10.78
N THR A 52 -2.17 2.63 -11.57
CA THR A 52 -2.18 2.64 -13.03
C THR A 52 -3.18 1.59 -13.53
N LYS A 53 -3.40 1.49 -14.84
CA LYS A 53 -4.27 0.46 -15.43
C LYS A 53 -3.85 -0.98 -15.09
N PHE A 54 -2.54 -1.20 -14.90
CA PHE A 54 -1.95 -2.52 -14.63
C PHE A 54 -1.45 -2.70 -13.18
N LEU A 55 -1.47 -1.62 -12.37
CA LEU A 55 -0.92 -1.59 -11.01
C LEU A 55 -1.97 -1.20 -9.97
N GLY A 56 -2.09 -2.04 -8.94
CA GLY A 56 -2.83 -1.76 -7.72
C GLY A 56 -1.91 -1.58 -6.51
N LEU A 57 -2.35 -0.76 -5.56
CA LEU A 57 -1.69 -0.54 -4.28
C LEU A 57 -2.69 -0.72 -3.15
N LEU A 58 -2.47 -1.72 -2.31
CA LEU A 58 -3.17 -1.88 -1.04
C LEU A 58 -2.34 -1.17 0.04
N ALA A 59 -2.96 -0.25 0.79
CA ALA A 59 -2.29 0.51 1.83
C ALA A 59 -3.02 0.39 3.17
N THR A 60 -2.37 -0.27 4.13
CA THR A 60 -2.89 -0.54 5.48
C THR A 60 -2.12 0.25 6.52
N GLY A 61 -2.84 1.02 7.35
CA GLY A 61 -2.20 1.90 8.32
C GLY A 61 -3.02 3.14 8.59
N THR A 62 -2.37 4.28 8.77
CA THR A 62 -3.08 5.55 8.95
C THR A 62 -3.63 6.02 7.60
N THR A 63 -4.96 6.17 7.50
CA THR A 63 -5.65 6.48 6.24
C THR A 63 -5.13 7.75 5.57
N ALA A 64 -4.76 8.76 6.35
CA ALA A 64 -4.13 9.98 5.82
C ALA A 64 -2.81 9.68 5.11
N ASN A 65 -1.90 8.96 5.77
CA ASN A 65 -0.60 8.58 5.21
C ASN A 65 -0.76 7.63 4.01
N ALA A 66 -1.75 6.73 4.05
CA ALA A 66 -2.06 5.84 2.95
C ALA A 66 -2.46 6.62 1.69
N LYS A 67 -3.38 7.59 1.80
CA LYS A 67 -3.78 8.44 0.67
C LYS A 67 -2.63 9.26 0.12
N THR A 68 -1.78 9.82 0.98
CA THR A 68 -0.57 10.55 0.54
C THR A 68 0.40 9.62 -0.19
N LEU A 69 0.64 8.42 0.31
CA LEU A 69 1.51 7.43 -0.33
C LEU A 69 0.97 7.03 -1.71
N VAL A 70 -0.33 6.79 -1.83
CA VAL A 70 -1.00 6.47 -3.11
C VAL A 70 -0.81 7.60 -4.12
N GLN A 71 -1.02 8.85 -3.71
CA GLN A 71 -0.86 9.99 -4.61
C GLN A 71 0.59 10.14 -5.09
N GLN A 72 1.56 9.94 -4.19
CA GLN A 72 2.97 9.98 -4.56
C GLN A 72 3.35 8.81 -5.46
N ALA A 73 2.81 7.61 -5.23
CA ALA A 73 3.03 6.44 -6.08
C ALA A 73 2.48 6.64 -7.50
N ARG A 74 1.34 7.32 -7.64
CA ARG A 74 0.78 7.71 -8.94
C ARG A 74 1.69 8.66 -9.69
N ASN A 75 2.20 9.68 -9.00
CA ASN A 75 3.12 10.63 -9.61
C ASN A 75 4.41 9.92 -10.06
N GLU A 76 4.98 9.06 -9.21
CA GLU A 76 6.17 8.27 -9.56
C GLU A 76 5.93 7.36 -10.78
N ALA A 77 4.77 6.70 -10.85
CA ALA A 77 4.44 5.84 -11.99
C ALA A 77 4.32 6.64 -13.31
N VAL A 78 3.76 7.85 -13.25
CA VAL A 78 3.68 8.76 -14.41
C VAL A 78 5.07 9.25 -14.80
N ASP A 79 5.89 9.67 -13.84
CA ASP A 79 7.25 10.15 -14.08
C ASP A 79 8.14 9.05 -14.66
N PHE A 80 8.02 7.82 -14.14
CA PHE A 80 8.70 6.65 -14.68
C PHE A 80 8.31 6.41 -16.14
N ARG A 81 7.01 6.39 -16.43
CA ARG A 81 6.52 6.18 -17.79
C ARG A 81 6.99 7.29 -18.74
N TYR A 82 7.01 8.53 -18.28
CA TYR A 82 7.51 9.66 -19.05
C TYR A 82 9.02 9.51 -19.36
N LYS A 83 9.81 9.06 -18.38
CA LYS A 83 11.26 8.92 -18.51
C LYS A 83 11.69 7.73 -19.37
N TYR A 84 11.03 6.58 -19.22
CA TYR A 84 11.47 5.34 -19.85
C TYR A 84 10.59 4.89 -21.03
N GLY A 85 9.40 5.47 -21.21
CA GLY A 85 8.51 5.18 -22.34
C GLY A 85 7.66 3.91 -22.21
N TYR A 86 7.73 3.19 -21.10
CA TYR A 86 6.93 1.99 -20.82
C TYR A 86 6.29 2.04 -19.43
N GLU A 87 5.32 1.16 -19.18
CA GLU A 87 4.60 1.11 -17.89
C GLU A 87 5.52 0.66 -16.75
N MET A 88 5.35 1.24 -15.57
CA MET A 88 6.22 0.93 -14.44
C MET A 88 5.99 -0.51 -13.95
N PRO A 89 7.04 -1.35 -13.84
CA PRO A 89 6.86 -2.72 -13.37
C PRO A 89 6.64 -2.75 -11.84
N VAL A 90 5.90 -3.76 -11.37
CA VAL A 90 5.47 -3.91 -9.96
C VAL A 90 6.65 -3.82 -8.98
N TYR A 91 7.74 -4.49 -9.31
CA TYR A 91 8.96 -4.52 -8.48
C TYR A 91 9.61 -3.14 -8.33
N VAL A 92 9.59 -2.31 -9.38
CA VAL A 92 10.19 -0.96 -9.31
C VAL A 92 9.37 -0.08 -8.37
N LEU A 93 8.04 -0.17 -8.43
CA LEU A 93 7.18 0.53 -7.48
C LEU A 93 7.41 0.06 -6.05
N ALA A 94 7.51 -1.25 -5.83
CA ALA A 94 7.78 -1.81 -4.52
C ALA A 94 9.13 -1.34 -3.94
N ARG A 95 10.19 -1.34 -4.77
CA ARG A 95 11.49 -0.80 -4.39
C ARG A 95 11.40 0.68 -4.02
N TRP A 96 10.74 1.49 -4.84
CA TRP A 96 10.60 2.92 -4.56
C TRP A 96 9.87 3.18 -3.23
N ILE A 97 8.82 2.41 -2.91
CA ILE A 97 8.13 2.50 -1.61
C ILE A 97 9.06 2.09 -0.47
N ALA A 98 9.86 1.04 -0.64
CA ALA A 98 10.80 0.58 0.36
C ALA A 98 11.91 1.61 0.62
N ASP A 99 12.52 2.16 -0.43
CA ASP A 99 13.55 3.19 -0.34
C ASP A 99 13.00 4.44 0.36
N LYS A 100 11.78 4.85 -0.03
CA LYS A 100 11.08 5.95 0.64
C LYS A 100 10.89 5.67 2.12
N SER A 101 10.38 4.49 2.48
CA SER A 101 10.18 4.08 3.86
C SER A 101 11.49 4.09 4.64
N GLN A 102 12.58 3.61 4.04
CA GLN A 102 13.91 3.61 4.62
C GLN A 102 14.37 5.03 4.94
N VAL A 103 14.20 6.00 4.03
CA VAL A 103 14.55 7.41 4.26
C VAL A 103 13.80 7.98 5.46
N TYR A 104 12.49 7.71 5.59
CA TYR A 104 11.69 8.15 6.75
C TYR A 104 12.18 7.58 8.10
N THR A 105 12.91 6.46 8.09
CA THR A 105 13.47 5.86 9.32
C THR A 105 14.86 6.37 9.68
N GLN A 106 15.61 6.92 8.70
CA GLN A 106 16.99 7.37 8.92
C GLN A 106 17.09 8.83 9.36
N HIS A 107 16.12 9.67 8.99
CA HIS A 107 16.10 11.06 9.42
C HIS A 107 15.44 11.23 10.79
N ALA A 108 16.20 11.68 11.79
CA ALA A 108 15.76 11.77 13.18
C ALA A 108 14.54 12.69 13.42
N TYR A 109 14.34 13.69 12.55
CA TYR A 109 13.22 14.64 12.60
C TYR A 109 11.97 14.14 11.86
N MET A 110 12.07 13.05 11.09
CA MET A 110 10.97 12.48 10.32
C MET A 110 10.25 11.39 11.12
N ARG A 111 8.94 11.26 10.89
CA ARG A 111 8.16 10.13 11.42
C ARG A 111 8.16 8.99 10.38
N PRO A 112 8.29 7.72 10.81
CA PRO A 112 8.05 6.57 9.94
C PRO A 112 6.68 6.66 9.26
N LEU A 113 6.56 6.17 8.03
CA LEU A 113 5.34 6.30 7.21
C LEU A 113 4.08 5.77 7.89
N GLY A 114 4.19 4.73 8.71
CA GLY A 114 3.04 4.15 9.41
C GLY A 114 1.99 3.53 8.51
N VAL A 115 2.45 3.02 7.37
CA VAL A 115 1.67 2.30 6.37
C VAL A 115 2.47 1.09 5.93
N VAL A 116 1.83 -0.07 5.96
CA VAL A 116 2.27 -1.26 5.23
C VAL A 116 1.63 -1.20 3.86
N ALA A 117 2.44 -1.30 2.82
CA ALA A 117 1.96 -1.22 1.44
C ALA A 117 2.10 -2.59 0.76
N MET A 118 1.12 -3.00 -0.03
CA MET A 118 1.22 -4.16 -0.90
C MET A 118 0.97 -3.72 -2.33
N VAL A 119 1.96 -3.90 -3.19
CA VAL A 119 1.88 -3.57 -4.60
C VAL A 119 1.54 -4.83 -5.36
N LEU A 120 0.49 -4.78 -6.18
CA LEU A 120 0.05 -5.88 -7.01
C LEU A 120 -0.07 -5.40 -8.45
N GLY A 121 0.21 -6.27 -9.40
CA GLY A 121 0.04 -5.93 -10.80
C GLY A 121 0.39 -7.09 -11.71
N ILE A 122 0.12 -6.89 -12.98
CA ILE A 122 0.47 -7.85 -14.03
C ILE A 122 1.63 -7.23 -14.81
N ASP A 123 2.77 -7.90 -14.76
CA ASP A 123 3.97 -7.59 -15.54
C ASP A 123 3.86 -8.29 -16.90
N ASP A 124 4.15 -7.60 -17.98
CA ASP A 124 3.97 -8.13 -19.34
C ASP A 124 4.87 -9.36 -19.59
N ASP A 125 6.08 -9.35 -19.04
CA ASP A 125 7.08 -10.41 -19.25
C ASP A 125 6.95 -11.57 -18.25
N ASN A 126 6.48 -11.28 -17.04
CA ASN A 126 6.58 -12.21 -15.90
C ASN A 126 5.23 -12.56 -15.26
N GLY A 127 4.12 -12.04 -15.80
CA GLY A 127 2.79 -12.31 -15.30
C GLY A 127 2.45 -11.60 -13.97
N PRO A 128 1.46 -12.10 -13.22
CA PRO A 128 1.00 -11.46 -11.99
C PRO A 128 2.07 -11.53 -10.90
N LYS A 129 2.37 -10.38 -10.28
CA LYS A 129 3.32 -10.27 -9.16
C LYS A 129 2.72 -9.53 -7.98
N LEU A 130 3.13 -9.92 -6.78
CA LEU A 130 2.75 -9.27 -5.52
C LEU A 130 3.99 -8.93 -4.70
N PHE A 131 4.08 -7.70 -4.22
CA PHE A 131 5.15 -7.28 -3.32
C PHE A 131 4.58 -6.65 -2.06
N LYS A 132 5.04 -7.11 -0.90
CA LYS A 132 4.75 -6.50 0.39
C LYS A 132 5.91 -5.60 0.80
N CYS A 133 5.61 -4.34 1.11
CA CYS A 133 6.53 -3.32 1.57
C CYS A 133 6.25 -2.98 3.03
N ASP A 134 7.27 -3.14 3.86
CA ASP A 134 7.25 -2.90 5.29
C ASP A 134 7.74 -1.45 5.57
N PRO A 135 7.11 -0.71 6.51
CA PRO A 135 7.54 0.66 6.85
C PRO A 135 8.96 0.76 7.43
N ALA A 136 9.63 -0.36 7.73
CA ALA A 136 11.06 -0.42 8.04
C ALA A 136 11.96 -0.25 6.80
N GLY A 137 11.39 -0.24 5.58
CA GLY A 137 12.16 -0.14 4.33
C GLY A 137 12.55 -1.48 3.73
N HIS A 138 11.93 -2.57 4.16
CA HIS A 138 12.12 -3.89 3.55
C HIS A 138 10.95 -4.24 2.63
N PHE A 139 11.20 -4.93 1.52
CA PHE A 139 10.12 -5.44 0.67
C PHE A 139 10.38 -6.90 0.26
N PHE A 140 9.30 -7.67 0.15
CA PHE A 140 9.32 -9.09 -0.19
C PHE A 140 8.40 -9.35 -1.37
N GLY A 141 8.88 -10.12 -2.36
CA GLY A 141 8.07 -10.59 -3.49
C GLY A 141 7.40 -11.94 -3.21
N HIS A 142 6.22 -12.13 -3.79
CA HIS A 142 5.48 -13.39 -3.93
C HIS A 142 5.01 -13.56 -5.36
#